data_AF-A0A521TL45-F1
#
_entry.id   AF-A0A521TL45-F1
#
_cell.length_a   1.000
_cell.length_b   1.000
_cell.length_c   1.000
_cell.angle_alpha   90.00
_cell.angle_beta   90.00
_cell.angle_gamma   90.00
#
_symmetry.space_group_name_H-M   'P 1'
#
loop_
_entity.id
_entity.type
_entity.pdbx_description
1 polymer ?
#
loop_
_entity_poly.entity_id
_entity_poly.type
_entity_poly.pdbx_seq_one_letter_code
_entity_poly.pdbx_strand_id
1 'polypeptide(L)' 'MEAYGWELVRIRGSHHTFRREDQTFTIPSRRPRLLAVYVRGALDRTEEE' A
#
# COMPACT_ATOMS: atom_id res chain seq x y z
N MET A 1 -1.81 -3.82 -5.82
CA MET A 1 -2.08 -2.38 -5.59
C MET A 1 -2.49 -1.72 -6.90
N GLU A 2 -1.71 -1.83 -7.97
CA GLU A 2 -2.10 -1.30 -9.30
C GLU A 2 -3.45 -1.82 -9.80
N ALA A 3 -3.74 -3.12 -9.60
CA ALA A 3 -5.05 -3.72 -9.91
C ALA A 3 -6.24 -3.10 -9.14
N TYR A 4 -5.98 -2.33 -8.08
CA TYR A 4 -6.97 -1.61 -7.26
C TYR A 4 -6.86 -0.08 -7.43
N GLY A 5 -6.23 0.39 -8.51
CA GLY A 5 -6.09 1.82 -8.83
C GLY A 5 -5.00 2.57 -8.06
N TRP A 6 -4.13 1.86 -7.33
CA TRP A 6 -3.03 2.46 -6.59
C TRP A 6 -1.75 2.52 -7.42
N GLU A 7 -1.20 3.72 -7.60
CA GLU A 7 0.06 3.96 -8.32
C GLU A 7 1.25 4.03 -7.36
N LEU A 8 2.38 3.41 -7.71
CA LEU A 8 3.62 3.52 -6.93
C LEU A 8 4.30 4.88 -7.19
N VAL A 9 4.26 5.78 -6.20
CA VAL A 9 4.80 7.15 -6.36
C VAL A 9 6.17 7.34 -5.71
N ARG A 10 6.56 6.48 -4.76
CA ARG A 10 7.86 6.61 -4.09
C ARG A 10 8.40 5.28 -3.58
N ILE A 11 9.70 5.09 -3.78
CA ILE A 11 10.48 4.01 -3.17
C ILE A 11 11.52 4.64 -2.26
N ARG A 12 11.49 4.31 -0.96
CA ARG A 12 12.50 4.72 0.02
C ARG A 12 13.04 3.49 0.73
N GLY A 13 14.17 2.99 0.24
CA GLY A 13 14.78 1.76 0.75
C GLY A 13 13.82 0.58 0.59
N SER A 14 13.45 -0.04 1.71
CA SER A 14 12.50 -1.17 1.73
C SER A 14 11.04 -0.75 1.88
N HIS A 15 10.69 0.52 1.69
CA HIS A 15 9.32 1.03 1.79
C HIS A 15 8.84 1.57 0.45
N HIS A 16 7.64 1.15 0.06
CA HIS A 16 6.95 1.57 -1.15
C HIS A 16 5.73 2.39 -0.74
N THR A 17 5.61 3.58 -1.30
CA THR A 17 4.46 4.47 -1.10
C THR A 17 3.63 4.48 -2.35
N PHE A 18 2.37 4.12 -2.18
CA PHE A 18 1.35 4.12 -3.21
C PHE A 18 0.41 5.30 -3.02
N ARG A 19 -0.13 5.82 -4.12
CA ARG A 19 -1.14 6.88 -4.14
C ARG A 19 -2.36 6.43 -4.94
N ARG A 20 -3.55 6.78 -4.47
CA ARG A 20 -4.80 6.74 -5.23
C ARG A 20 -5.57 8.01 -4.91
N GLU A 21 -5.86 8.84 -5.92
CA GLU A 21 -6.54 10.12 -5.74
C GLU A 21 -5.86 11.02 -4.70
N ASP A 22 -6.53 11.30 -3.57
CA ASP A 22 -6.00 12.07 -2.44
C ASP A 22 -5.40 11.18 -1.32
N GLN A 23 -5.50 9.86 -1.46
CA GLN A 23 -5.01 8.91 -0.46
C GLN A 23 -3.57 8.49 -0.75
N THR A 24 -2.78 8.34 0.32
CA THR A 24 -1.42 7.79 0.24
C THR A 24 -1.24 6.65 1.24
N PHE A 25 -0.58 5.57 0.83
CA PHE A 25 -0.37 4.39 1.66
C PHE A 25 1.03 3.81 1.49
N THR A 26 1.74 3.59 2.60
CA THR A 26 3.13 3.10 2.57
C THR A 26 3.24 1.72 3.19
N ILE A 27 3.82 0.78 2.45
CA ILE A 27 4.06 -0.60 2.91
C ILE A 27 5.54 -0.98 2.77
N PRO A 28 6.06 -1.83 3.66
CA PRO A 28 7.38 -2.40 3.50
C PRO A 28 7.37 -3.46 2.38
N SER A 29 8.30 -3.36 1.42
CA SER A 29 8.42 -4.25 0.26
C SER A 29 9.36 -5.45 0.46
N ARG A 30 10.29 -5.37 1.43
CA ARG A 30 11.32 -6.41 1.65
C ARG A 30 11.10 -7.25 2.90
N ARG A 31 9.92 -7.20 3.54
CA ARG A 31 9.64 -8.07 4.69
C ARG A 31 9.07 -9.40 4.20
N PRO A 32 9.68 -10.55 4.56
CA PRO A 32 9.19 -11.87 4.15
C PRO A 32 7.82 -12.21 4.76
N ARG A 33 7.45 -11.52 5.85
CA ARG A 33 6.11 -11.55 6.44
C ARG A 33 5.60 -10.12 6.60
N LEU A 34 4.53 -9.78 5.90
CA LEU A 34 3.80 -8.54 6.16
C LEU A 34 3.04 -8.68 7.48
N LEU A 35 3.12 -7.65 8.32
CA LEU A 35 2.28 -7.59 9.51
C LEU A 35 0.82 -7.39 9.10
N ALA A 36 -0.10 -8.01 9.86
CA ALA A 36 -1.54 -7.93 9.60
C ALA A 36 -2.06 -6.49 9.54
N VAL A 37 -1.42 -5.54 10.24
CA VAL A 37 -1.78 -4.12 10.20
C VAL A 37 -1.66 -3.51 8.79
N TYR A 38 -0.65 -3.91 8.01
CA TYR A 38 -0.47 -3.42 6.64
C TYR A 38 -1.47 -4.06 5.68
N VAL A 39 -1.82 -5.33 5.90
CA VAL A 39 -2.82 -6.02 5.09
C VAL A 39 -4.20 -5.44 5.35
N ARG A 40 -4.60 -5.31 6.63
CA ARG A 40 -5.86 -4.67 7.01
C ARG A 40 -5.95 -3.23 6.51
N GLY A 41 -4.87 -2.45 6.66
CA GLY A 41 -4.84 -1.09 6.16
C GLY A 41 -4.91 -0.98 4.63
N ALA A 42 -4.40 -1.98 3.90
CA ALA A 42 -4.58 -2.05 2.45
C ALA A 42 -6.04 -2.37 2.10
N LEU A 43 -6.60 -3.43 2.72
CA LEU A 43 -7.97 -3.88 2.52
C LEU A 43 -9.00 -2.79 2.79
N ASP A 44 -8.92 -2.14 3.95
CA ASP A 44 -9.77 -1.01 4.37
C ASP A 44 -9.78 0.16 3.36
N ARG A 45 -8.68 0.35 2.61
CA ARG A 45 -8.57 1.42 1.61
C ARG A 45 -8.89 0.95 0.18
N THR A 46 -8.93 -0.36 -0.05
CA THR A 46 -9.23 -0.94 -1.36
C THR A 46 -10.66 -1.45 -1.47
N GLU A 47 -11.28 -1.86 -0.36
CA GLU A 47 -12.69 -2.20 -0.25
C GLU A 47 -13.48 -0.90 0.02
N GLU A 48 -13.75 -0.14 -1.03
CA GLU A 48 -14.88 0.81 -1.04
C GLU A 48 -16.07 0.11 -1.73
N GLU A 49 -16.97 -0.43 -0.92
CA GLU A 49 -18.40 -0.66 -1.22
C GLU A 49 -19.24 0.02 -0.13
#